data_AF-R8YUT2-F1
#
_entry.id   AF-R8YUT2-F1
#
_cell.length_a   1.000
_cell.length_b   1.000
_cell.length_c   1.000
_cell.angle_alpha   90.00
_cell.angle_beta   90.00
_cell.angle_gamma   90.00
#
_symmetry.space_group_name_H-M   'P 1'
#
loop_
_entity.id
_entity.type
_entity.pdbx_description
1 polymer ?
#
loop_
_entity_poly.entity_id
_entity_poly.type
_entity_poly.pdbx_seq_one_letter_code
_entity_poly.pdbx_strand_id
1 'polypeptide(L)'
;MNFENIKSVLENNSWHQVNGERRYISKDDLYLSFWLGEETVIEDFNLPRNLHSFDSYLSQLAQINKIEEMSGAFEYNSVKLENFKLYKFSGHVHRHGSKKPISVYFTVHPGINDDKTEIDMFSKALINALNDKYALNLINQCTDD
;
A
#
# COMPACT_ATOMS: atom_id res chain seq x y z
N MET A 1 -11.93 9.94 -21.30
CA MET A 1 -10.92 9.72 -20.24
C MET A 1 -9.66 9.20 -20.91
N ASN A 2 -8.52 9.88 -20.79
CA ASN A 2 -7.27 9.38 -21.37
C ASN A 2 -6.54 8.53 -20.33
N PHE A 3 -6.76 7.21 -20.39
CA PHE A 3 -6.24 6.25 -19.42
C PHE A 3 -4.70 6.25 -19.36
N GLU A 4 -4.02 6.49 -20.49
CA GLU A 4 -2.55 6.60 -20.54
C GLU A 4 -2.01 7.78 -19.73
N ASN A 5 -2.74 8.90 -19.70
CA ASN A 5 -2.37 10.04 -18.85
C ASN A 5 -2.53 9.69 -17.36
N ILE A 6 -3.60 8.99 -16.99
CA ILE A 6 -3.83 8.56 -15.61
C ILE A 6 -2.72 7.60 -15.16
N LYS A 7 -2.34 6.65 -16.02
CA LYS A 7 -1.22 5.73 -15.75
C LYS A 7 0.08 6.48 -15.47
N SER A 8 0.45 7.45 -16.31
CA SER A 8 1.63 8.28 -16.10
C SER A 8 1.59 9.04 -14.77
N VAL A 9 0.41 9.52 -14.37
CA VAL A 9 0.19 10.23 -13.11
C VAL A 9 0.19 9.29 -11.90
N LEU A 10 -0.09 8.00 -12.05
CA LEU A 10 0.01 7.03 -10.94
C LEU A 10 1.46 6.60 -10.67
N GLU A 11 2.27 6.42 -11.72
CA GLU A 11 3.59 5.79 -11.61
C GLU A 11 4.68 6.69 -11.01
N ASN A 12 4.58 8.01 -11.17
CA ASN A 12 5.71 8.94 -10.96
C ASN A 12 5.46 10.04 -9.92
N ASN A 13 4.39 9.94 -9.14
CA ASN A 13 3.77 11.13 -8.58
C ASN A 13 3.75 11.15 -7.06
N SER A 14 3.82 12.37 -6.54
CA SER A 14 3.71 12.62 -5.11
C SER A 14 2.26 12.86 -4.74
N TRP A 15 1.81 12.23 -3.67
CA TRP A 15 0.46 12.39 -3.16
C TRP A 15 0.44 13.35 -1.99
N HIS A 16 -0.62 14.13 -1.88
CA HIS A 16 -0.86 15.02 -0.75
C HIS A 16 -2.13 14.60 -0.03
N GLN A 17 -2.03 14.36 1.28
CA GLN A 17 -3.19 14.11 2.12
C GLN A 17 -3.99 15.39 2.31
N VAL A 18 -5.31 15.34 2.06
CA VAL A 18 -6.24 16.42 2.36
C VAL A 18 -6.35 16.55 3.88
N ASN A 19 -6.16 17.77 4.40
CA ASN A 19 -6.04 18.04 5.83
C ASN A 19 -7.14 17.38 6.67
N GLY A 20 -6.74 16.42 7.51
CA GLY A 20 -7.64 15.72 8.44
C GLY A 20 -8.53 14.66 7.80
N GLU A 21 -8.46 14.47 6.48
CA GLU A 21 -9.25 13.47 5.76
C GLU A 21 -8.40 12.23 5.44
N ARG A 22 -9.06 11.09 5.28
CA ARG A 22 -8.45 9.87 4.71
C ARG A 22 -8.46 9.92 3.18
N ARG A 23 -8.25 11.10 2.60
CA ARG A 23 -8.27 11.37 1.16
C ARG A 23 -6.93 11.96 0.73
N TYR A 24 -6.46 11.54 -0.42
CA TYR A 24 -5.19 11.93 -1.00
C TYR A 24 -5.40 12.39 -2.43
N ILE A 25 -4.76 13.49 -2.82
CA ILE A 25 -4.86 14.08 -4.15
C ILE A 25 -3.48 14.05 -4.80
N SER A 26 -3.43 13.76 -6.10
CA SER A 26 -2.18 13.83 -6.87
C SER A 26 -1.72 15.27 -7.00
N LYS A 27 -0.41 15.53 -6.85
CA LYS A 27 0.13 16.89 -7.01
C LYS A 27 0.11 17.37 -8.46
N ASP A 28 0.21 16.48 -9.43
CA ASP A 28 0.21 16.84 -10.85
C ASP A 28 -1.20 16.91 -11.45
N ASP A 29 -2.19 16.30 -10.79
CA ASP A 29 -3.59 16.33 -11.23
C ASP A 29 -4.56 16.33 -10.04
N LEU A 30 -5.14 17.50 -9.75
CA LEU A 30 -6.07 17.68 -8.64
C LEU A 30 -7.39 16.90 -8.80
N TYR A 31 -7.71 16.43 -10.02
CA TYR A 31 -8.89 15.62 -10.26
C TYR A 31 -8.65 14.15 -9.94
N LEU A 32 -7.40 13.70 -9.85
CA LEU A 32 -7.04 12.34 -9.45
C LEU A 32 -6.84 12.27 -7.93
N SER A 33 -7.61 11.40 -7.29
CA SER A 33 -7.55 11.18 -5.85
C SER A 33 -7.72 9.71 -5.50
N PHE A 34 -7.36 9.35 -4.27
CA PHE A 34 -7.83 8.14 -3.64
C PHE A 34 -8.29 8.42 -2.21
N TRP A 35 -9.18 7.57 -1.70
CA TRP A 35 -9.59 7.61 -0.31
C TRP A 35 -9.39 6.25 0.37
N LEU A 36 -9.20 6.29 1.68
CA LEU A 36 -9.07 5.12 2.55
C LEU A 36 -10.24 5.09 3.52
N GLY A 37 -10.88 3.95 3.63
CA GLY A 37 -11.91 3.66 4.63
C GLY A 37 -11.32 3.48 6.03
N GLU A 38 -12.13 2.96 6.93
CA GLU A 38 -11.71 2.68 8.31
C GLU A 38 -10.68 1.54 8.37
N GLU A 39 -9.79 1.60 9.37
CA GLU A 39 -8.82 0.54 9.64
C GLU A 39 -9.50 -0.55 10.48
N THR A 40 -9.46 -1.79 9.99
CA THR A 40 -9.96 -2.96 10.72
C THR A 40 -8.80 -3.88 11.05
N VAL A 41 -8.62 -4.24 12.32
CA VAL A 41 -7.59 -5.21 12.72
C VAL A 41 -8.00 -6.60 12.22
N ILE A 42 -7.09 -7.29 11.55
CA ILE A 42 -7.32 -8.65 11.06
C ILE A 42 -6.30 -9.62 11.64
N GLU A 43 -6.67 -10.89 11.71
CA GLU A 43 -5.74 -11.98 12.00
C GLU A 43 -5.05 -12.47 10.72
N ASP A 44 -3.84 -13.01 10.84
CA ASP A 44 -3.00 -13.46 9.72
C ASP A 44 -3.75 -14.40 8.76
N PHE A 45 -4.55 -15.35 9.26
CA PHE A 45 -5.32 -16.26 8.39
C PHE A 45 -6.36 -15.58 7.49
N ASN A 46 -6.68 -14.30 7.72
CA ASN A 46 -7.56 -13.50 6.85
C ASN A 46 -6.80 -12.74 5.76
N LEU A 47 -5.46 -12.79 5.75
CA LEU A 47 -4.69 -12.23 4.65
C LEU A 47 -4.95 -12.99 3.35
N PRO A 48 -5.03 -12.27 2.21
CA PRO A 48 -4.97 -12.89 0.90
C PRO A 48 -3.73 -13.79 0.75
N ARG A 49 -3.85 -14.90 0.02
CA ARG A 49 -2.76 -15.88 -0.13
C ARG A 49 -1.46 -15.27 -0.68
N ASN A 50 -1.58 -14.37 -1.64
CA ASN A 50 -0.46 -13.66 -2.25
C ASN A 50 0.24 -12.70 -1.27
N LEU A 51 -0.35 -12.41 -0.11
CA LEU A 51 0.26 -11.59 0.95
C LEU A 51 0.88 -12.42 2.08
N HIS A 52 0.58 -13.72 2.21
CA HIS A 52 1.25 -14.55 3.22
C HIS A 52 2.75 -14.66 2.97
N SER A 53 3.18 -14.77 1.70
CA SER A 53 4.61 -14.78 1.36
C SER A 53 5.27 -13.46 1.77
N PHE A 54 4.62 -12.33 1.48
CA PHE A 54 5.11 -11.01 1.87
C PHE A 54 5.21 -10.88 3.40
N ASP A 55 4.17 -11.26 4.14
CA ASP A 55 4.17 -11.22 5.61
C ASP A 55 5.26 -12.12 6.20
N SER A 56 5.45 -13.31 5.63
CA SER A 56 6.50 -14.24 6.05
C SER A 56 7.90 -13.65 5.89
N TYR A 57 8.21 -13.04 4.74
CA TYR A 57 9.50 -12.37 4.54
C TYR A 57 9.65 -11.11 5.40
N LEU A 58 8.60 -10.29 5.49
CA LEU A 58 8.63 -9.09 6.32
C LEU A 58 8.86 -9.44 7.80
N SER A 59 8.27 -10.53 8.28
CA SER A 59 8.45 -11.04 9.64
C SER A 59 9.87 -11.54 9.94
N GLN A 60 10.66 -11.86 8.91
CA GLN A 60 12.10 -12.15 9.07
C GLN A 60 12.93 -10.87 9.26
N LEU A 61 12.46 -9.74 8.74
CA LEU A 61 13.14 -8.44 8.79
C LEU A 61 12.67 -7.57 9.97
N ALA A 62 11.44 -7.78 10.45
CA ALA A 62 10.81 -7.01 11.49
C ALA A 62 9.88 -7.85 12.37
N GLN A 63 9.69 -7.46 13.62
CA GLN A 63 8.68 -8.07 14.47
C GLN A 63 7.32 -7.38 14.24
N ILE A 64 6.46 -8.02 13.46
CA ILE A 64 5.10 -7.57 13.18
C ILE A 64 4.17 -7.95 14.34
N ASN A 65 3.41 -6.97 14.83
CA ASN A 65 2.53 -7.14 15.99
C ASN A 65 1.05 -6.92 15.66
N LYS A 66 0.75 -6.27 14.54
CA LYS A 66 -0.61 -5.87 14.16
C LYS A 66 -0.72 -5.75 12.65
N ILE A 67 -1.77 -6.34 12.10
CA ILE A 67 -2.14 -6.21 10.69
C ILE A 67 -3.52 -5.53 10.64
N GLU A 68 -3.61 -4.47 9.83
CA GLU A 68 -4.85 -3.72 9.64
C GLU A 68 -5.22 -3.73 8.15
N GLU A 69 -6.49 -4.00 7.84
CA GLU A 69 -7.06 -3.89 6.50
C GLU A 69 -7.85 -2.58 6.37
N MET A 70 -7.72 -1.92 5.22
CA MET A 70 -8.51 -0.78 4.80
C MET A 70 -9.05 -1.03 3.39
N SER A 71 -10.32 -0.71 3.16
CA SER A 71 -10.85 -0.61 1.80
C SER A 71 -10.69 0.81 1.27
N GLY A 72 -10.49 0.98 -0.03
CA GLY A 72 -10.39 2.30 -0.65
C GLY A 72 -10.74 2.28 -2.13
N ALA A 73 -10.75 3.46 -2.75
CA ALA A 73 -10.91 3.58 -4.18
C ALA A 73 -10.12 4.75 -4.75
N PHE A 74 -9.64 4.58 -5.97
CA PHE A 74 -9.16 5.66 -6.82
C PHE A 74 -10.34 6.31 -7.54
N GLU A 75 -10.30 7.64 -7.66
CA GLU A 75 -11.32 8.45 -8.31
C GLU A 75 -10.66 9.48 -9.22
N TYR A 76 -11.22 9.68 -10.40
CA TYR A 76 -10.88 10.77 -11.30
C TYR A 76 -12.11 11.63 -11.55
N ASN A 77 -12.05 12.90 -11.16
CA ASN A 77 -13.17 13.84 -11.29
C ASN A 77 -14.49 13.25 -10.75
N SER A 78 -14.43 12.68 -9.54
CA SER A 78 -15.53 11.99 -8.85
C SER A 78 -16.05 10.71 -9.51
N VAL A 79 -15.40 10.23 -10.58
CA VAL A 79 -15.68 8.93 -11.19
C VAL A 79 -14.72 7.90 -10.61
N LYS A 80 -15.28 6.85 -10.00
CA LYS A 80 -14.51 5.73 -9.48
C LYS A 80 -13.76 5.02 -10.61
N LEU A 81 -12.44 4.89 -10.44
CA LEU A 81 -11.55 4.18 -11.36
C LEU A 81 -11.37 2.72 -10.92
N GLU A 82 -10.95 2.50 -9.68
CA GLU A 82 -10.53 1.20 -9.17
C GLU A 82 -10.83 1.10 -7.67
N ASN A 83 -11.20 -0.09 -7.18
CA ASN A 83 -11.29 -0.35 -5.74
C ASN A 83 -10.10 -1.19 -5.30
N PHE A 84 -9.64 -1.00 -4.08
CA PHE A 84 -8.52 -1.76 -3.56
C PHE A 84 -8.71 -2.11 -2.08
N LYS A 85 -7.97 -3.13 -1.66
CA LYS A 85 -7.73 -3.44 -0.26
C LYS A 85 -6.28 -3.14 0.07
N LEU A 86 -6.05 -2.35 1.10
CA LEU A 86 -4.74 -1.96 1.58
C LEU A 86 -4.50 -2.62 2.93
N TYR A 87 -3.30 -3.17 3.11
CA TYR A 87 -2.88 -3.79 4.36
C TYR A 87 -1.76 -2.99 4.98
N LYS A 88 -1.85 -2.76 6.29
CA LYS A 88 -0.85 -2.05 7.08
C LYS A 88 -0.29 -3.00 8.13
N PHE A 89 0.99 -3.30 8.00
CA PHE A 89 1.77 -4.13 8.90
C PHE A 89 2.49 -3.21 9.88
N SER A 90 2.06 -3.22 11.14
CA SER A 90 2.64 -2.39 12.21
C SER A 90 3.47 -3.25 13.16
N GLY A 91 4.66 -2.77 13.48
CA GLY A 91 5.62 -3.55 14.24
C GLY A 91 6.85 -2.75 14.65
N HIS A 92 7.96 -3.45 14.81
CA HIS A 92 9.23 -2.83 15.11
C HIS A 92 10.42 -3.60 14.54
N VAL A 93 11.48 -2.87 14.22
CA VAL A 93 12.78 -3.42 13.81
C VAL A 93 13.79 -3.28 14.95
N HIS A 94 14.63 -4.30 15.09
CA HIS A 94 15.74 -4.26 16.04
C HIS A 94 16.97 -3.70 15.34
N ARG A 95 17.37 -2.47 15.71
CA ARG A 95 18.54 -1.82 15.12
C ARG A 95 19.41 -1.21 16.21
N HIS A 96 20.68 -1.63 16.26
CA HIS A 96 21.68 -1.17 17.23
C HIS A 96 21.17 -1.21 18.68
N GLY A 97 20.50 -2.30 19.08
CA GLY A 97 19.97 -2.48 20.44
C GLY A 97 18.71 -1.67 20.76
N SER A 98 18.14 -0.94 19.80
CA SER A 98 16.89 -0.19 19.96
C SER A 98 15.76 -0.79 19.13
N LYS A 99 14.54 -0.75 19.69
CA LYS A 99 13.31 -1.06 18.96
C LYS A 99 12.81 0.20 18.29
N LYS A 100 12.79 0.23 16.96
CA LYS A 100 12.21 1.34 16.19
C LYS A 100 10.86 0.91 15.63
N PRO A 101 9.78 1.70 15.83
CA PRO A 101 8.48 1.36 15.27
C PRO A 101 8.53 1.43 13.74
N ILE A 102 7.73 0.59 13.09
CA ILE A 102 7.54 0.61 11.64
C ILE A 102 6.05 0.48 11.31
N SER A 103 5.68 1.06 10.17
CA SER A 103 4.39 0.83 9.50
C SER A 103 4.68 0.61 8.03
N VAL A 104 4.32 -0.56 7.53
CA VAL A 104 4.52 -0.96 6.14
C VAL A 104 3.15 -1.14 5.51
N TYR A 105 2.86 -0.37 4.46
CA TYR A 105 1.63 -0.45 3.70
C TYR A 105 1.86 -1.26 2.44
N PHE A 106 1.04 -2.28 2.21
CA PHE A 106 1.17 -3.14 1.04
C PHE A 106 -0.19 -3.55 0.49
N THR A 107 -0.25 -3.73 -0.82
CA THR A 107 -1.47 -4.08 -1.55
C THR A 107 -1.09 -4.70 -2.89
N VAL A 108 -2.04 -5.45 -3.44
CA VAL A 108 -1.95 -6.20 -4.68
C VAL A 108 -3.30 -6.15 -5.37
N HIS A 109 -3.33 -6.26 -6.69
CA HIS A 109 -4.58 -6.20 -7.42
C HIS A 109 -5.52 -7.34 -6.98
N PRO A 110 -6.79 -7.06 -6.64
CA PRO A 110 -7.73 -8.08 -6.18
C PRO A 110 -8.06 -9.15 -7.25
N GLY A 111 -7.77 -8.87 -8.52
CA GLY A 111 -7.93 -9.81 -9.63
C GLY A 111 -6.75 -10.76 -9.88
N ILE A 112 -5.63 -10.59 -9.17
CA ILE A 112 -4.43 -11.42 -9.35
C ILE A 112 -4.45 -12.54 -8.31
N ASN A 113 -4.93 -13.72 -8.73
CA ASN A 113 -4.98 -14.95 -7.93
C ASN A 113 -3.79 -15.89 -8.18
N ASP A 114 -2.81 -15.48 -8.98
CA ASP A 114 -1.61 -16.28 -9.23
C ASP A 114 -0.62 -16.15 -8.06
N ASP A 115 0.15 -17.22 -7.83
CA ASP A 115 1.26 -17.25 -6.86
C ASP A 115 2.37 -16.23 -7.19
N LYS A 116 2.32 -15.64 -8.40
CA LYS A 116 3.18 -14.54 -8.82
C LYS A 116 2.52 -13.21 -8.47
N THR A 117 3.11 -12.53 -7.49
CA THR A 117 2.72 -11.19 -7.05
C THR A 117 3.05 -10.14 -8.12
N GLU A 118 2.26 -10.04 -9.19
CA GLU A 118 2.37 -8.90 -10.09
C GLU A 118 1.73 -7.67 -9.43
N ILE A 119 2.54 -6.64 -9.19
CA ILE A 119 2.09 -5.39 -8.57
C ILE A 119 1.59 -4.49 -9.70
N ASP A 120 0.27 -4.29 -9.78
CA ASP A 120 -0.33 -3.39 -10.75
C ASP A 120 0.00 -1.91 -10.46
N MET A 121 -0.30 -1.03 -11.42
CA MET A 121 0.04 0.40 -11.32
C MET A 121 -0.63 1.13 -10.15
N PHE A 122 -1.87 0.78 -9.78
CA PHE A 122 -2.57 1.36 -8.64
C PHE A 122 -1.96 0.87 -7.33
N SER A 123 -1.66 -0.42 -7.24
CA SER A 123 -0.96 -1.00 -6.09
C SER A 123 0.40 -0.34 -5.88
N LYS A 124 1.17 -0.16 -6.96
CA LYS A 124 2.47 0.54 -6.94
C LYS A 124 2.32 2.00 -6.48
N ALA A 125 1.31 2.71 -6.97
CA ALA A 125 1.04 4.08 -6.55
C ALA A 125 0.74 4.17 -5.04
N LEU A 126 -0.09 3.27 -4.50
CA LEU A 126 -0.42 3.22 -3.07
C LEU A 126 0.80 2.91 -2.22
N ILE A 127 1.59 1.90 -2.61
CA ILE A 127 2.82 1.52 -1.92
C ILE A 127 3.78 2.71 -1.86
N ASN A 128 4.00 3.40 -2.97
CA ASN A 128 4.89 4.57 -3.01
C ASN A 128 4.34 5.77 -2.22
N ALA A 129 3.02 5.97 -2.21
CA ALA A 129 2.40 7.11 -1.56
C ALA A 129 2.42 7.03 -0.03
N LEU A 130 2.26 5.83 0.53
CA LEU A 130 1.97 5.63 1.95
C LEU A 130 3.17 5.15 2.77
N ASN A 131 4.21 4.67 2.11
CA ASN A 131 5.41 4.19 2.78
C ASN A 131 6.52 5.25 2.79
N ASP A 132 7.20 5.36 3.93
CA ASP A 132 8.44 6.11 3.98
C ASP A 132 9.59 5.34 3.27
N LYS A 133 10.73 5.99 3.10
CA LYS A 133 11.91 5.38 2.45
C LYS A 133 12.36 4.08 3.13
N TYR A 134 12.17 3.96 4.45
CA TYR A 134 12.59 2.78 5.17
C TYR A 134 11.64 1.60 4.93
N ALA A 135 10.33 1.84 5.00
CA ALA A 135 9.31 0.85 4.68
C ALA A 135 9.41 0.39 3.21
N LEU A 136 9.68 1.30 2.26
CA LEU A 136 9.93 0.95 0.87
C LEU A 136 11.16 0.03 0.70
N ASN A 137 12.24 0.27 1.45
CA ASN A 137 13.40 -0.61 1.42
C ASN A 137 13.08 -2.02 1.95
N LEU A 138 12.24 -2.13 2.99
CA LEU A 138 11.79 -3.43 3.49
C LEU A 138 10.94 -4.15 2.44
N ILE A 139 10.05 -3.44 1.77
CA ILE A 139 9.22 -4.00 0.69
C ILE A 139 10.10 -4.58 -0.42
N ASN A 140 11.08 -3.82 -0.91
CA ASN A 140 11.97 -4.29 -1.98
C ASN A 140 12.71 -5.58 -1.56
N GLN A 141 13.18 -5.67 -0.31
CA GLN A 141 13.82 -6.88 0.22
C GLN A 141 12.89 -8.10 0.28
N CYS A 142 11.57 -7.88 0.31
CA CYS A 142 10.58 -8.97 0.30
C CYS A 142 10.12 -9.36 -1.11
N THR A 143 10.44 -8.56 -2.14
CA THR A 143 9.92 -8.73 -3.51
C THR A 143 11.00 -8.96 -4.58
N ASP A 144 12.29 -8.81 -4.25
CA ASP A 144 13.41 -8.94 -5.19
C ASP A 144 13.90 -10.41 -5.41
N ASP A 145 13.06 -11.42 -5.14
CA ASP A 145 13.34 -12.85 -5.39
C ASP A 145 12.75 -13.38 -6.71
#